data_AF-A0A955Y2X0-F1
#
_entry.id   AF-A0A955Y2X0-F1
#
_cell.length_a   1.000
_cell.length_b   1.000
_cell.length_c   1.000
_cell.angle_alpha   90.00
_cell.angle_beta   90.00
_cell.angle_gamma   90.00
#
_symmetry.space_group_name_H-M   'P 1'
#
loop_
_entity.id
_entity.type
_entity.pdbx_description
1 polymer ?
#
loop_
_entity_poly.entity_id
_entity_poly.type
_entity_poly.pdbx_seq_one_letter_code
_entity_poly.pdbx_strand_id
1 'polypeptide(L)' 'PDLGGALLSAALDRFFAFRKVQGLRKPPSTSELVDWISVLVHAGLEPEAVTQDDPFLGVLFKQESDLDKIKNPRRRAY' A
#
# COMPACT_ATOMS: atom_id res chain seq x y z
N PRO A 1 -14.43 5.87 -19.38
CA PRO A 1 -13.87 4.94 -18.36
C PRO A 1 -13.19 5.73 -17.24
N ASP A 2 -13.75 5.67 -16.04
CA ASP A 2 -13.30 6.43 -14.86
C ASP A 2 -12.16 5.71 -14.13
N LEU A 3 -11.07 5.46 -14.87
CA LEU A 3 -9.89 4.71 -14.40
C LEU A 3 -9.32 5.30 -13.11
N GLY A 4 -9.41 6.63 -12.94
CA GLY A 4 -8.97 7.34 -11.74
C GLY A 4 -9.78 6.95 -10.50
N GLY A 5 -11.11 6.81 -10.60
CA GLY A 5 -11.96 6.44 -9.48
C GLY A 5 -11.72 5.02 -8.97
N ALA A 6 -11.59 4.06 -9.87
CA ALA A 6 -11.32 2.66 -9.51
C ALA A 6 -9.92 2.48 -8.90
N LEU A 7 -8.90 3.14 -9.46
CA LEU A 7 -7.53 3.07 -8.94
C LEU A 7 -7.44 3.70 -7.55
N LEU A 8 -8.10 4.84 -7.35
CA LEU A 8 -8.17 5.50 -6.05
C LEU A 8 -8.84 4.61 -4.99
N SER A 9 -9.95 3.96 -5.34
CA SER A 9 -10.63 3.03 -4.41
C SER A 9 -9.70 1.88 -4.01
N ALA A 10 -9.06 1.23 -4.98
CA ALA A 10 -8.11 0.14 -4.73
C ALA A 10 -6.94 0.58 -3.83
N ALA A 11 -6.39 1.77 -4.07
CA ALA A 11 -5.32 2.33 -3.25
C ALA A 11 -5.80 2.63 -1.82
N LEU A 12 -6.98 3.22 -1.64
CA LEU A 12 -7.54 3.50 -0.31
C LEU A 12 -7.80 2.23 0.48
N ASP A 13 -8.39 1.21 -0.16
CA ASP A 13 -8.69 -0.07 0.48
C ASP A 13 -7.41 -0.74 0.99
N ARG A 14 -6.35 -0.79 0.15
CA ARG A 14 -5.05 -1.32 0.57
C ARG A 14 -4.40 -0.49 1.65
N PHE A 15 -4.41 0.83 1.53
CA PHE A 15 -3.86 1.74 2.53
C PHE A 15 -4.49 1.52 3.92
N PHE A 16 -5.82 1.40 4.00
CA PHE A 16 -6.49 1.14 5.27
C PHE A 16 -6.24 -0.28 5.78
N ALA A 17 -6.10 -1.28 4.90
CA ALA A 17 -5.70 -2.63 5.29
C ALA A 17 -4.30 -2.63 5.93
N PHE A 18 -3.34 -1.94 5.34
CA PHE A 18 -1.99 -1.79 5.88
C PHE A 18 -1.96 -1.14 7.26
N ARG A 19 -2.77 -0.09 7.49
CA ARG A 19 -2.84 0.58 8.79
C ARG A 19 -3.41 -0.31 9.90
N LYS A 20 -4.13 -1.39 9.56
CA LYS A 20 -4.64 -2.38 10.53
C LYS A 20 -3.60 -3.44 10.90
N VAL A 21 -2.46 -3.50 10.21
CA VAL A 21 -1.39 -4.44 10.53
C VAL A 21 -0.80 -4.06 11.89
N GLN A 22 -0.99 -4.92 12.89
CA GLN A 22 -0.44 -4.71 14.22
C GLN A 22 1.09 -4.75 14.20
N GLY A 23 1.75 -4.14 15.18
CA GLY A 23 3.21 -4.22 15.33
C GLY A 23 4.01 -3.48 14.25
N LEU A 24 3.37 -2.71 13.36
CA LEU A 24 4.05 -1.67 12.61
C LEU A 24 4.62 -0.65 13.58
N ARG A 25 5.87 -0.23 13.38
CA ARG A 25 6.46 0.81 14.23
C ARG A 25 5.74 2.14 14.00
N LYS A 26 5.44 2.45 12.73
CA LYS A 26 4.65 3.60 12.33
C LYS A 26 3.73 3.22 11.16
N PRO A 27 2.40 3.35 11.29
CA PRO A 27 1.49 3.21 10.17
C PRO A 27 1.72 4.30 9.11
N PRO A 28 1.50 4.01 7.81
CA PRO A 28 1.66 5.01 6.75
C PRO A 28 0.66 6.16 6.95
N SER A 29 1.10 7.40 6.75
CA SER A 29 0.29 8.62 6.89
C SER A 29 -0.45 8.98 5.61
N THR A 30 -1.32 9.98 5.70
CA THR A 30 -2.03 10.54 4.54
C THR A 30 -1.08 11.15 3.52
N SER A 31 0.06 11.70 3.93
CA SER A 31 1.08 12.20 3.00
C SER A 31 1.70 11.06 2.18
N GLU A 32 2.04 9.95 2.86
CA GLU A 32 2.55 8.74 2.18
C GLU A 32 1.51 8.13 1.22
N LEU A 33 0.21 8.21 1.54
CA LEU A 33 -0.87 7.82 0.63
C LEU A 33 -0.91 8.68 -0.64
N VAL A 34 -0.83 10.01 -0.50
CA VAL A 34 -0.86 10.94 -1.64
C VAL A 34 0.35 10.73 -2.55
N ASP A 35 1.53 10.54 -1.97
CA ASP A 35 2.74 10.21 -2.73
C ASP A 35 2.57 8.88 -3.47
N TRP A 36 2.00 7.87 -2.81
CA TRP A 36 1.80 6.56 -3.40
C TRP A 36 0.80 6.61 -4.56
N ILE A 37 -0.35 7.26 -4.41
CA ILE A 37 -1.32 7.46 -5.48
C ILE A 37 -0.67 8.18 -6.67
N SER A 38 0.14 9.21 -6.42
CA SER A 38 0.83 9.95 -7.48
C SER A 38 1.75 9.04 -8.30
N VAL A 39 2.49 8.15 -7.63
CA VAL A 39 3.35 7.15 -8.29
C VAL A 39 2.52 6.12 -9.08
N LEU A 40 1.42 5.62 -8.51
CA LEU A 40 0.52 4.66 -9.18
C LEU A 40 -0.06 5.24 -10.47
N VAL A 41 -0.55 6.48 -10.42
CA VAL A 41 -1.11 7.19 -11.57
C VAL A 41 -0.02 7.45 -12.62
N HIS A 42 1.16 7.91 -12.20
CA HIS A 42 2.26 8.16 -13.13
C HIS A 42 2.79 6.89 -13.81
N ALA A 43 2.75 5.76 -13.09
CA ALA A 43 3.12 4.45 -13.63
C ALA A 43 2.05 3.85 -14.55
N GLY A 44 0.85 4.45 -14.66
CA GLY A 44 -0.23 3.96 -15.50
C GLY A 44 -0.74 2.58 -15.08
N LEU A 45 -0.76 2.30 -13.78
CA LEU A 45 -1.23 1.01 -13.27
C LEU A 45 -2.75 0.91 -13.26
N GLU A 46 -3.24 -0.27 -13.60
CA GLU A 46 -4.64 -0.64 -13.44
C GLU A 46 -4.95 -0.97 -11.96
N PRO A 47 -6.20 -0.77 -11.50
CA PRO A 47 -6.61 -1.02 -10.11
C PRO A 47 -6.26 -2.41 -9.60
N GLU A 48 -6.36 -3.43 -10.46
CA GLU A 48 -6.09 -4.83 -10.12
C GLU A 48 -4.64 -5.02 -9.67
N ALA A 49 -3.68 -4.36 -10.33
CA ALA A 49 -2.26 -4.43 -9.99
C ALA A 49 -2.00 -3.92 -8.57
N VAL A 50 -2.75 -2.91 -8.11
CA VAL A 50 -2.66 -2.39 -6.73
C VAL A 50 -3.08 -3.44 -5.72
N THR A 51 -4.15 -4.18 -6.02
CA THR A 51 -4.71 -5.18 -5.11
C THR A 51 -3.95 -6.51 -5.09
N GLN A 52 -3.27 -6.88 -6.18
CA GLN A 52 -2.56 -8.15 -6.28
C GLN A 52 -1.11 -8.05 -5.81
N ASP A 53 -0.41 -6.99 -6.21
CA ASP A 53 1.06 -6.93 -6.11
C ASP A 53 1.58 -5.96 -5.06
N ASP A 54 0.70 -5.11 -4.49
CA ASP A 54 1.07 -4.04 -3.57
C ASP A 54 2.31 -3.26 -4.09
N PRO A 55 2.23 -2.63 -5.28
CA PRO A 55 3.39 -2.04 -5.91
C PRO A 55 3.92 -0.84 -5.11
N PHE A 56 5.22 -0.58 -5.18
CA PHE A 56 5.85 0.60 -4.57
C PHE A 56 5.64 0.77 -3.06
N LEU A 57 5.57 -0.32 -2.27
CA LEU A 57 5.42 -0.24 -0.80
C LEU A 57 6.47 0.65 -0.11
N GLY A 58 7.65 0.86 -0.68
CA GLY A 58 8.66 1.79 -0.15
C GLY A 58 8.21 3.27 -0.13
N VAL A 59 7.15 3.61 -0.88
CA VAL A 59 6.50 4.91 -0.79
C VAL A 59 5.72 5.02 0.52
N LEU A 60 4.98 3.96 0.89
CA LEU A 60 4.20 3.87 2.13
C LEU A 60 5.05 3.61 3.37
N PHE A 61 6.08 2.79 3.26
CA PHE A 61 6.89 2.31 4.37
C PHE A 61 8.36 2.64 4.16
N LYS A 62 8.86 3.59 4.94
CA LYS A 62 10.28 4.02 4.87
C LYS A 62 11.24 3.13 5.65
N GLN A 63 10.72 2.20 6.46
CA GLN A 63 11.53 1.27 7.25
C GLN A 63 11.45 -0.13 6.66
N GLU A 64 12.61 -0.74 6.42
CA GLU A 64 12.72 -2.10 5.88
C GLU A 64 12.02 -3.13 6.77
N SER A 65 12.10 -2.96 8.09
CA SER A 65 11.45 -3.85 9.06
C SER A 65 9.93 -3.83 9.01
N ASP A 66 9.31 -2.74 8.54
CA ASP A 66 7.87 -2.67 8.32
C ASP A 66 7.50 -3.33 6.98
N LEU A 67 8.34 -3.21 5.94
CA LEU A 67 8.15 -3.90 4.65
C LEU A 67 8.13 -5.42 4.80
N ASP A 68 9.04 -5.98 5.61
CA ASP A 68 9.08 -7.43 5.86
C ASP A 68 7.79 -7.95 6.51
N LYS A 69 7.18 -7.17 7.40
CA LYS A 69 5.92 -7.53 8.06
C LYS A 69 4.73 -7.53 7.09
N ILE A 70 4.73 -6.61 6.12
CA ILE A 70 3.70 -6.55 5.07
C ILE A 70 3.88 -7.69 4.07
N LYS A 71 5.11 -7.95 3.61
CA LYS A 71 5.40 -8.98 2.59
C LYS A 71 5.28 -10.41 3.13
N ASN A 72 5.45 -10.62 4.43
CA ASN A 72 5.46 -11.96 5.03
C ASN A 72 4.51 -12.09 6.24
N PRO A 73 3.19 -12.09 6.01
CA PRO A 73 2.21 -12.20 7.10
C PRO A 73 2.25 -13.56 7.82
N ARG A 74 2.91 -14.58 7.25
CA ARG A 74 2.94 -15.97 7.75
C ARG A 74 3.88 -16.22 8.92
N ARG A 75 4.69 -15.25 9.36
CA ARG A 75 5.59 -15.41 10.52
C ARG A 75 4.89 -15.21 11.89
N ARG A 76 3.55 -15.19 11.93
CA ARG A 76 2.75 -14.91 13.14
C ARG A 76 2.16 -16.12 13.87
N ALA A 77 2.40 -17.33 13.39
CA ALA A 77 2.02 -18.55 14.09
C ALA A 77 3.27 -19.27 14.61
N TYR A 78 3.91 -18.73 15.64
CA TYR A 78 4.77 -19.50 16.55
C TYR A 78 4.98 -18.76 17.86
#